data_AF-A0A177K5W7-F1
#
_entry.id   AF-A0A177K5W7-F1
#
_cell.length_a   1.000
_cell.length_b   1.000
_cell.length_c   1.000
_cell.angle_alpha   90.00
_cell.angle_beta   90.00
_cell.angle_gamma   90.00
#
_symmetry.space_group_name_H-M   'P 1'
#
loop_
_entity.id
_entity.type
_entity.pdbx_description
1 polymer ?
#
loop_
_entity_poly.entity_id
_entity_poly.type
_entity_poly.pdbx_seq_one_letter_code
_entity_poly.pdbx_strand_id
1 'polypeptide(L)'
;MAVAQERSSGWEIEAAAMSPRTTAADSADIFTRRWTAESVFAILLCVIVGLRIALPFNAPAGGVIGLLLVPLWLPLLRRARLFVALAALLVAAAVAGVLLTWWMSTDHLALPSSLVERSALALGLLGAVGTLLWARTVIGLSAVSIAYGVGMTLGILGEIDASASWRFTFSIPLTILLMSIAARGDRLMPQLVIVVVLAAVGVLNDARSNTAMLLLAAVVLIWQRIGRASGSGRRRAGNVVGVVLFGIAVFFVAQAAILEGFFGEATKDRTQAQISTSGSLLLGGRPEIAASEALIRLNPWGMGSGIVASPTDVTAAKSSMAAIGYDPHNNYVDRFMFGGGIEVHSMVGDFWLWFGLPGLAACAIVAVIAGMGLERALREGACTVLAVYLATRLMWDLAFSPAVSAMKTLPLALIVLAVPVSAVIAQRSSARQGAPQGAAAADRRGT
;
A
#
# COMPACT_ATOMS: atom_id res chain seq x y z
N MET A 1 -46.08 -44.42 1.72
CA MET A 1 -44.66 -44.61 1.35
C MET A 1 -44.13 -43.29 0.79
N ALA A 2 -43.06 -42.75 1.40
CA ALA A 2 -42.19 -41.61 1.02
C ALA A 2 -42.88 -40.27 0.68
N VAL A 3 -42.94 -39.25 1.55
CA VAL A 3 -41.88 -38.34 2.06
C VAL A 3 -40.99 -37.74 0.97
N ALA A 4 -41.35 -36.55 0.51
CA ALA A 4 -40.45 -35.57 -0.10
C ALA A 4 -40.70 -34.22 0.58
N GLN A 5 -39.91 -33.94 1.62
CA GLN A 5 -39.95 -32.69 2.37
C GLN A 5 -38.89 -31.76 1.77
N GLU A 6 -39.37 -30.74 1.08
CA GLU A 6 -38.59 -29.72 0.39
C GLU A 6 -37.86 -28.85 1.44
N ARG A 7 -36.53 -28.96 1.49
CA ARG A 7 -35.68 -28.08 2.29
C ARG A 7 -35.57 -26.73 1.56
N SER A 8 -36.51 -25.84 1.81
CA SER A 8 -36.35 -24.41 1.53
C SER A 8 -35.30 -23.84 2.50
N SER A 9 -34.12 -23.54 1.96
CA SER A 9 -32.97 -22.97 2.65
C SER A 9 -33.27 -21.58 3.19
N GLY A 10 -33.03 -21.36 4.48
CA GLY A 10 -33.32 -20.12 5.23
C GLY A 10 -32.51 -18.87 4.88
N TRP A 11 -32.13 -18.66 3.61
CA TRP A 11 -31.49 -17.43 3.15
C TRP A 11 -32.49 -16.40 2.57
N GLU A 12 -33.71 -16.82 2.22
CA GLU A 12 -34.68 -15.93 1.55
C GLU A 12 -35.52 -15.08 2.51
N ILE A 13 -35.58 -15.44 3.81
CA ILE A 13 -36.42 -14.72 4.79
C ILE A 13 -35.65 -13.58 5.50
N GLU A 14 -34.32 -13.60 5.49
CA GLU A 14 -33.50 -12.56 6.16
C GLU A 14 -33.25 -11.31 5.29
N ALA A 15 -33.54 -11.40 3.99
CA ALA A 15 -33.36 -10.29 3.04
C ALA A 15 -34.45 -9.20 3.11
N ALA A 16 -35.56 -9.44 3.81
CA ALA A 16 -36.73 -8.55 3.81
C ALA A 16 -36.81 -7.55 4.99
N ALA A 17 -35.90 -7.60 5.97
CA ALA A 17 -35.99 -6.79 7.19
C ALA A 17 -34.96 -5.64 7.32
N MET A 18 -34.12 -5.38 6.31
CA MET A 18 -33.18 -4.26 6.32
C MET A 18 -33.80 -3.01 5.67
N SER A 19 -34.59 -2.27 6.45
CA SER A 19 -35.02 -0.92 6.11
C SER A 19 -33.81 0.03 6.02
N PRO A 20 -33.71 0.93 5.03
CA PRO A 20 -32.59 1.85 4.88
C PRO A 20 -32.79 3.05 5.81
N ARG A 21 -32.44 2.91 7.08
CA ARG A 21 -32.30 4.03 8.02
C ARG A 21 -30.97 3.93 8.75
N THR A 22 -29.90 4.45 8.14
CA THR A 22 -28.73 5.05 8.81
C THR A 22 -27.67 5.43 7.77
N THR A 23 -27.83 6.58 7.12
CA THR A 23 -26.74 7.24 6.35
C THR A 23 -26.66 8.73 6.65
N ALA A 24 -27.10 9.18 7.83
CA ALA A 24 -27.19 10.61 8.17
C ALA A 24 -26.56 10.99 9.52
N ALA A 25 -25.73 10.13 10.13
CA ALA A 25 -25.23 10.34 11.50
C ALA A 25 -23.69 10.27 11.65
N ASP A 26 -22.92 10.69 10.64
CA ASP A 26 -21.45 10.76 10.76
C ASP A 26 -20.84 12.11 10.34
N SER A 27 -21.68 13.15 10.29
CA SER A 27 -21.26 14.56 10.11
C SER A 27 -21.30 15.35 11.42
N ALA A 28 -21.26 14.68 12.58
CA ALA A 28 -21.14 15.33 13.87
C ALA A 28 -19.67 15.78 14.09
N ASP A 29 -19.55 17.10 14.14
CA ASP A 29 -18.40 17.96 14.31
C ASP A 29 -17.24 17.43 15.18
N ILE A 30 -16.03 17.34 14.61
CA ILE A 30 -14.78 16.99 15.33
C ILE A 30 -14.57 17.86 16.56
N PHE A 31 -15.05 19.10 16.51
CA PHE A 31 -14.89 20.08 17.57
C PHE A 31 -15.79 19.82 18.79
N THR A 32 -16.80 18.95 18.68
CA THR A 32 -17.72 18.61 19.78
C THR A 32 -17.43 17.25 20.42
N ARG A 33 -16.53 16.45 19.84
CA ARG A 33 -16.19 15.11 20.34
C ARG A 33 -15.28 15.22 21.56
N ARG A 34 -15.71 14.68 22.72
CA ARG A 34 -14.82 14.50 23.88
C ARG A 34 -13.74 13.48 23.55
N TRP A 35 -12.51 13.95 23.36
CA TRP A 35 -11.37 13.08 23.09
C TRP A 35 -10.99 12.31 24.37
N THR A 36 -10.98 10.99 24.27
CA THR A 36 -10.43 10.14 25.33
C THR A 36 -8.91 10.08 25.21
N ALA A 37 -8.21 9.78 26.31
CA ALA A 37 -6.77 9.55 26.29
C ALA A 37 -6.37 8.46 25.27
N GLU A 38 -7.20 7.42 25.12
CA GLU A 38 -7.00 6.36 24.12
C GLU A 38 -7.05 6.89 22.68
N SER A 39 -7.98 7.80 22.38
CA SER A 39 -8.09 8.43 21.05
C SER A 39 -6.89 9.32 20.74
N VAL A 40 -6.40 10.10 21.71
CA VAL A 40 -5.20 10.92 21.55
C VAL A 40 -3.98 10.03 21.33
N PHE A 41 -3.84 8.96 22.12
CA PHE A 41 -2.75 7.99 21.96
C PHE A 41 -2.77 7.32 20.59
N ALA A 42 -3.96 6.93 20.09
CA ALA A 42 -4.11 6.38 18.75
C ALA A 42 -3.70 7.36 17.64
N ILE A 43 -4.05 8.64 17.76
CA ILE A 43 -3.61 9.69 16.82
C ILE A 43 -2.10 9.84 16.85
N LEU A 44 -1.50 9.96 18.03
CA LEU A 44 -0.05 10.11 18.19
C LEU A 44 0.70 8.92 17.58
N LEU A 45 0.23 7.69 17.80
CA LEU A 45 0.83 6.51 17.18
C LEU A 45 0.72 6.54 15.64
N CYS A 46 -0.41 6.95 15.07
CA CYS A 46 -0.53 7.11 13.62
C CYS A 46 0.45 8.16 13.07
N VAL A 47 0.61 9.27 13.77
CA VAL A 47 1.59 10.32 13.44
C VAL A 47 3.01 9.78 13.52
N ILE A 48 3.38 9.06 14.58
CA ILE A 48 4.72 8.47 14.76
C ILE A 48 5.04 7.46 13.66
N VAL A 49 4.08 6.61 13.27
CA VAL A 49 4.26 5.70 12.15
C VAL A 49 4.44 6.49 10.84
N GLY A 50 3.65 7.55 10.62
CA GLY A 50 3.78 8.41 9.44
C GLY A 50 5.05 9.26 9.39
N LEU A 51 5.60 9.65 10.55
CA LEU A 51 6.83 10.46 10.67
C LEU A 51 8.05 9.76 10.07
N ARG A 52 8.04 8.41 10.05
CA ARG A 52 9.13 7.59 9.49
C ARG A 52 10.50 7.92 10.10
N ILE A 53 10.52 8.16 11.41
CA ILE A 53 11.78 8.34 12.15
C ILE A 53 12.59 7.05 12.01
N ALA A 54 13.76 7.16 11.40
CA ALA A 54 14.71 6.07 11.28
C ALA A 54 15.57 5.99 12.55
N LEU A 55 15.56 4.83 13.20
CA LEU A 55 16.51 4.47 14.25
C LEU A 55 17.83 3.99 13.60
N PRO A 56 18.90 3.75 14.38
CA PRO A 56 20.13 3.16 13.83
C PRO A 56 19.85 1.93 12.98
N PHE A 57 20.61 1.78 11.88
CA PHE A 57 20.38 0.76 10.85
C PHE A 57 19.02 0.89 10.13
N ASN A 58 18.50 2.12 10.03
CA ASN A 58 17.30 2.48 9.28
C ASN A 58 16.02 1.75 9.73
N ALA A 59 15.98 1.27 10.98
CA ALA A 59 14.81 0.61 11.54
C ALA A 59 13.68 1.63 11.78
N PRO A 60 12.44 1.38 11.30
CA PRO A 60 11.35 2.36 11.43
C PRO A 60 10.84 2.43 12.87
N ALA A 61 11.03 3.56 13.55
CA ALA A 61 10.67 3.75 14.96
C ALA A 61 9.19 3.41 15.25
N GLY A 62 8.28 3.88 14.39
CA GLY A 62 6.85 3.57 14.53
C GLY A 62 6.52 2.08 14.37
N GLY A 63 7.27 1.37 13.53
CA GLY A 63 7.15 -0.09 13.41
C GLY A 63 7.63 -0.80 14.67
N VAL A 64 8.79 -0.38 15.22
CA VAL A 64 9.35 -0.94 16.46
C VAL A 64 8.43 -0.71 17.65
N ILE A 65 7.93 0.52 17.85
CA ILE A 65 6.94 0.83 18.88
C ILE A 65 5.68 -0.03 18.67
N GLY A 66 5.24 -0.19 17.42
CA GLY A 66 4.12 -1.05 17.09
C GLY A 66 4.31 -2.52 17.47
N LEU A 67 5.52 -3.05 17.34
CA LEU A 67 5.85 -4.41 17.79
C LEU A 67 5.82 -4.55 19.32
N LEU A 68 6.23 -3.52 20.07
CA LEU A 68 6.08 -3.52 21.54
C LEU A 68 4.60 -3.53 21.96
N LEU A 69 3.72 -3.05 21.10
CA LEU A 69 2.28 -2.97 21.29
C LEU A 69 1.52 -4.18 20.71
N VAL A 70 2.19 -5.29 20.36
CA VAL A 70 1.55 -6.54 19.89
C VAL A 70 0.32 -6.94 20.73
N PRO A 71 0.34 -6.91 22.08
CA PRO A 71 -0.82 -7.28 22.88
C PRO A 71 -2.09 -6.48 22.56
N LEU A 72 -1.96 -5.21 22.11
CA LEU A 72 -3.10 -4.35 21.80
C LEU A 72 -3.80 -4.77 20.50
N TRP A 73 -3.04 -5.15 19.47
CA TRP A 73 -3.59 -5.38 18.12
C TRP A 73 -3.66 -6.86 17.71
N LEU A 74 -2.95 -7.76 18.38
CA LEU A 74 -2.96 -9.19 18.08
C LEU A 74 -4.37 -9.82 18.11
N PRO A 75 -5.26 -9.50 19.07
CA PRO A 75 -6.63 -10.03 19.08
C PRO A 75 -7.47 -9.57 17.89
N LEU A 76 -7.14 -8.42 17.30
CA LEU A 76 -7.80 -7.88 16.11
C LEU A 76 -7.30 -8.60 14.86
N LEU A 77 -5.98 -8.78 14.78
CA LEU A 77 -5.31 -9.47 13.68
C LEU A 77 -5.85 -10.89 13.49
N ARG A 78 -6.01 -11.65 14.58
CA ARG A 78 -6.52 -13.04 14.58
C ARG A 78 -7.89 -13.21 13.94
N ARG A 79 -8.66 -12.13 13.80
CA ARG A 79 -10.00 -12.15 13.18
C ARG A 79 -9.95 -12.06 11.66
N ALA A 80 -8.81 -11.65 11.08
CA ALA A 80 -8.65 -11.45 9.65
C ALA A 80 -7.60 -12.42 9.10
N ARG A 81 -8.05 -13.52 8.49
CA ARG A 81 -7.18 -14.62 8.00
C ARG A 81 -6.02 -14.14 7.13
N LEU A 82 -6.25 -13.19 6.23
CA LEU A 82 -5.20 -12.64 5.36
C LEU A 82 -4.15 -11.84 6.14
N PHE A 83 -4.55 -11.12 7.19
CA PHE A 83 -3.61 -10.39 8.04
C PHE A 83 -2.82 -11.32 8.97
N VAL A 84 -3.42 -12.43 9.41
CA VAL A 84 -2.69 -13.51 10.10
C VAL A 84 -1.66 -14.14 9.17
N ALA A 85 -2.05 -14.48 7.93
CA ALA A 85 -1.14 -15.02 6.93
C ALA A 85 0.00 -14.04 6.63
N LEU A 86 -0.31 -12.76 6.43
CA LEU A 86 0.69 -11.72 6.22
C LEU A 86 1.67 -11.63 7.40
N ALA A 87 1.17 -11.59 8.63
CA ALA A 87 2.01 -11.51 9.82
C ALA A 87 2.90 -12.75 9.97
N ALA A 88 2.35 -13.94 9.78
CA ALA A 88 3.10 -15.19 9.83
C ALA A 88 4.19 -15.20 8.75
N LEU A 89 3.88 -14.77 7.53
CA LEU A 89 4.84 -14.70 6.43
C LEU A 89 5.90 -13.63 6.64
N LEU A 90 5.59 -12.46 7.22
CA LEU A 90 6.59 -11.43 7.53
C LEU A 90 7.56 -11.90 8.63
N VAL A 91 7.06 -12.62 9.64
CA VAL A 91 7.92 -13.24 10.66
C VAL A 91 8.77 -14.35 10.04
N ALA A 92 8.16 -15.23 9.24
CA ALA A 92 8.87 -16.29 8.53
C ALA A 92 9.91 -15.73 7.56
N ALA A 93 9.61 -14.61 6.88
CA ALA A 93 10.53 -13.91 5.99
C ALA A 93 11.73 -13.34 6.75
N ALA A 94 11.52 -12.71 7.91
CA ALA A 94 12.63 -12.25 8.74
C ALA A 94 13.54 -13.40 9.19
N VAL A 95 12.95 -14.52 9.65
CA VAL A 95 13.70 -15.73 10.03
C VAL A 95 14.44 -16.34 8.82
N ALA A 96 13.76 -16.48 7.69
CA ALA A 96 14.35 -17.00 6.45
C ALA A 96 15.50 -16.11 5.96
N GLY A 97 15.35 -14.79 6.02
CA GLY A 97 16.43 -13.85 5.66
C GLY A 97 17.68 -14.04 6.50
N VAL A 98 17.54 -14.25 7.81
CA VAL A 98 18.68 -14.56 8.70
C VAL A 98 19.31 -15.90 8.36
N LEU A 99 18.51 -16.96 8.18
CA LEU A 99 19.00 -18.30 7.85
C LEU A 99 19.70 -18.35 6.48
N LEU A 100 19.13 -17.69 5.47
CA LEU A 100 19.72 -17.56 4.15
C LEU A 100 21.02 -16.76 4.20
N THR A 101 21.07 -15.68 4.99
CA THR A 101 22.31 -14.92 5.19
C THR A 101 23.39 -15.81 5.80
N TRP A 102 23.05 -16.56 6.85
CA TRP A 102 23.98 -17.49 7.47
C TRP A 102 24.48 -18.54 6.47
N TRP A 103 23.59 -19.13 5.67
CA TRP A 103 23.96 -20.11 4.66
C TRP A 103 24.85 -19.52 3.55
N MET A 104 24.49 -18.36 3.01
CA MET A 104 25.20 -17.73 1.89
C MET A 104 26.51 -17.06 2.32
N SER A 105 26.69 -16.79 3.62
CA SER A 105 27.90 -16.17 4.16
C SER A 105 29.16 -17.04 4.03
N THR A 106 29.03 -18.30 3.61
CA THR A 106 30.18 -19.15 3.26
C THR A 106 30.96 -18.61 2.06
N ASP A 107 30.23 -18.07 1.08
CA ASP A 107 30.79 -17.68 -0.22
C ASP A 107 30.52 -16.20 -0.57
N HIS A 108 29.69 -15.51 0.24
CA HIS A 108 29.34 -14.11 0.05
C HIS A 108 29.69 -13.26 1.28
N LEU A 109 29.95 -11.97 1.03
CA LEU A 109 30.09 -11.00 2.11
C LEU A 109 28.73 -10.76 2.79
N ALA A 110 28.68 -10.99 4.10
CA ALA A 110 27.52 -10.68 4.93
C ALA A 110 27.76 -9.40 5.75
N LEU A 111 26.87 -8.42 5.63
CA LEU A 111 26.87 -7.18 6.42
C LEU A 111 25.79 -7.25 7.52
N PRO A 112 26.17 -7.19 8.81
CA PRO A 112 25.22 -7.16 9.91
C PRO A 112 24.24 -5.98 9.85
N SER A 113 24.69 -4.82 9.36
CA SER A 113 23.86 -3.63 9.18
C SER A 113 22.69 -3.89 8.21
N SER A 114 22.97 -4.50 7.06
CA SER A 114 21.96 -4.82 6.04
C SER A 114 20.98 -5.89 6.53
N LEU A 115 21.48 -6.87 7.30
CA LEU A 115 20.65 -7.88 7.94
C LEU A 115 19.65 -7.24 8.90
N VAL A 116 20.11 -6.33 9.77
CA VAL A 116 19.26 -5.62 10.72
C VAL A 116 18.26 -4.73 10.00
N GLU A 117 18.72 -3.91 9.04
CA GLU A 117 17.88 -2.99 8.29
C GLU A 117 16.70 -3.70 7.60
N ARG A 118 16.98 -4.71 6.78
CA ARG A 118 15.95 -5.41 6.00
C ARG A 118 15.03 -6.24 6.91
N SER A 119 15.57 -6.88 7.95
CA SER A 119 14.74 -7.62 8.91
C SER A 119 13.83 -6.66 9.70
N ALA A 120 14.34 -5.50 10.11
CA ALA A 120 13.57 -4.45 10.76
C ALA A 120 12.52 -3.82 9.84
N LEU A 121 12.78 -3.76 8.53
CA LEU A 121 11.81 -3.34 7.53
C LEU A 121 10.60 -4.28 7.50
N ALA A 122 10.83 -5.60 7.39
CA ALA A 122 9.75 -6.59 7.34
C ALA A 122 8.94 -6.65 8.65
N LEU A 123 9.62 -6.67 9.80
CA LEU A 123 8.95 -6.70 11.11
C LEU A 123 8.33 -5.34 11.45
N GLY A 124 8.95 -4.24 11.04
CA GLY A 124 8.44 -2.89 11.21
C GLY A 124 7.15 -2.66 10.44
N LEU A 125 7.02 -3.24 9.25
CA LEU A 125 5.75 -3.27 8.50
C LEU A 125 4.64 -3.95 9.32
N LEU A 126 4.93 -5.10 9.94
CA LEU A 126 3.98 -5.80 10.80
C LEU A 126 3.54 -4.93 11.99
N GLY A 127 4.49 -4.32 12.70
CA GLY A 127 4.19 -3.43 13.81
C GLY A 127 3.38 -2.20 13.39
N ALA A 128 3.72 -1.59 12.27
CA ALA A 128 3.00 -0.44 11.72
C ALA A 128 1.57 -0.80 11.33
N VAL A 129 1.38 -1.88 10.57
CA VAL A 129 0.05 -2.37 10.16
C VAL A 129 -0.81 -2.71 11.37
N GLY A 130 -0.27 -3.46 12.35
CA GLY A 130 -0.98 -3.80 13.58
C GLY A 130 -1.42 -2.57 14.36
N THR A 131 -0.54 -1.59 14.50
CA THR A 131 -0.82 -0.32 15.18
C THR A 131 -1.91 0.48 14.49
N LEU A 132 -1.82 0.65 13.17
CA LEU A 132 -2.82 1.37 12.38
C LEU A 132 -4.16 0.62 12.37
N LEU A 133 -4.14 -0.72 12.41
CA LEU A 133 -5.35 -1.53 12.51
C LEU A 133 -6.07 -1.31 13.86
N TRP A 134 -5.33 -1.30 14.96
CA TRP A 134 -5.90 -0.98 16.28
C TRP A 134 -6.40 0.46 16.34
N ALA A 135 -5.61 1.43 15.87
CA ALA A 135 -6.01 2.84 15.85
C ALA A 135 -7.30 3.05 15.03
N ARG A 136 -7.46 2.33 13.92
CA ARG A 136 -8.70 2.35 13.11
C ARG A 136 -9.93 1.97 13.92
N THR A 137 -9.79 1.13 14.96
CA THR A 137 -10.91 0.72 15.83
C THR A 137 -11.29 1.79 16.86
N VAL A 138 -10.36 2.68 17.20
CA VAL A 138 -10.54 3.73 18.22
C VAL A 138 -11.01 5.04 17.57
N ILE A 139 -10.33 5.49 16.52
CA ILE A 139 -10.54 6.81 15.91
C ILE A 139 -11.16 6.77 14.51
N GLY A 140 -11.30 5.57 13.92
CA GLY A 140 -11.86 5.38 12.58
C GLY A 140 -10.84 5.56 11.45
N LEU A 141 -11.18 5.06 10.26
CA LEU A 141 -10.25 5.01 9.11
C LEU A 141 -9.84 6.40 8.61
N SER A 142 -10.78 7.35 8.58
CA SER A 142 -10.52 8.70 8.11
C SER A 142 -9.51 9.42 9.01
N ALA A 143 -9.70 9.36 10.34
CA ALA A 143 -8.78 9.97 11.29
C ALA A 143 -7.39 9.32 11.24
N VAL A 144 -7.31 7.98 11.12
CA VAL A 144 -6.03 7.27 10.92
C VAL A 144 -5.32 7.77 9.67
N SER A 145 -6.02 7.89 8.55
CA SER A 145 -5.41 8.30 7.27
C SER A 145 -4.89 9.73 7.33
N ILE A 146 -5.65 10.65 7.94
CA ILE A 146 -5.23 12.04 8.17
C ILE A 146 -4.04 12.09 9.12
N ALA A 147 -4.08 11.41 10.27
CA ALA A 147 -3.00 11.42 11.25
C ALA A 147 -1.70 10.83 10.66
N TYR A 148 -1.81 9.75 9.87
CA TYR A 148 -0.68 9.20 9.13
C TYR A 148 -0.13 10.20 8.11
N GLY A 149 -1.00 10.85 7.32
CA GLY A 149 -0.61 11.90 6.37
C GLY A 149 0.07 13.09 7.05
N VAL A 150 -0.44 13.54 8.19
CA VAL A 150 0.20 14.58 9.02
C VAL A 150 1.58 14.13 9.46
N GLY A 151 1.72 12.89 9.94
CA GLY A 151 3.02 12.30 10.27
C GLY A 151 3.97 12.36 9.07
N MET A 152 3.53 11.93 7.88
CA MET A 152 4.37 11.98 6.68
C MET A 152 4.81 13.40 6.31
N THR A 153 3.91 14.38 6.41
CA THR A 153 4.21 15.78 6.12
C THR A 153 5.12 16.41 7.18
N LEU A 154 5.00 16.03 8.45
CA LEU A 154 5.94 16.47 9.48
C LEU A 154 7.32 15.81 9.29
N GLY A 155 7.35 14.56 8.84
CA GLY A 155 8.59 13.80 8.64
C GLY A 155 9.51 14.42 7.60
N ILE A 156 8.95 15.10 6.59
CA ILE A 156 9.76 15.78 5.58
C ILE A 156 10.33 17.12 6.04
N LEU A 157 9.92 17.68 7.19
CA LEU A 157 10.43 18.98 7.66
C LEU A 157 11.96 18.96 7.89
N GLY A 158 12.50 17.82 8.30
CA GLY A 158 13.95 17.62 8.45
C GLY A 158 14.69 17.38 7.12
N GLU A 159 13.97 17.16 6.03
CA GLU A 159 14.50 16.93 4.67
C GLU A 159 14.42 18.20 3.80
N ILE A 160 13.96 19.33 4.35
CA ILE A 160 13.86 20.60 3.62
C ILE A 160 15.25 21.24 3.58
N ASP A 161 16.00 20.93 2.52
CA ASP A 161 17.25 21.60 2.17
C ASP A 161 17.21 22.08 0.70
N ALA A 162 18.35 22.57 0.18
CA ALA A 162 18.46 23.06 -1.19
C ALA A 162 18.24 21.96 -2.26
N SER A 163 18.26 20.68 -1.88
CA SER A 163 18.03 19.54 -2.77
C SER A 163 16.57 19.05 -2.75
N ALA A 164 15.75 19.58 -1.83
CA ALA A 164 14.35 19.24 -1.72
C ALA A 164 13.61 19.56 -3.03
N SER A 165 12.90 18.58 -3.55
CA SER A 165 12.14 18.72 -4.80
C SER A 165 10.73 18.22 -4.62
N TRP A 166 9.79 18.76 -5.41
CA TRP A 166 8.40 18.31 -5.38
C TRP A 166 8.29 16.80 -5.56
N ARG A 167 8.98 16.26 -6.58
CA ARG A 167 8.93 14.84 -6.94
C ARG A 167 9.37 13.91 -5.82
N PHE A 168 10.47 14.23 -5.13
CA PHE A 168 11.09 13.30 -4.17
C PHE A 168 10.70 13.56 -2.71
N THR A 169 10.47 14.82 -2.34
CA THR A 169 10.21 15.23 -0.94
C THR A 169 8.71 15.42 -0.68
N PHE A 170 8.05 16.27 -1.46
CA PHE A 170 6.72 16.77 -1.10
C PHE A 170 5.55 15.94 -1.65
N SER A 171 5.72 15.36 -2.84
CA SER A 171 4.61 14.83 -3.64
C SER A 171 3.80 13.76 -2.91
N ILE A 172 4.44 12.73 -2.36
CA ILE A 172 3.73 11.60 -1.72
C ILE A 172 3.08 12.03 -0.39
N PRO A 173 3.80 12.65 0.57
CA PRO A 173 3.20 13.08 1.84
C PRO A 173 1.98 14.01 1.67
N LEU A 174 2.11 15.04 0.84
CA LEU A 174 1.03 15.99 0.62
C LEU A 174 -0.14 15.37 -0.13
N THR A 175 0.13 14.47 -1.07
CA THR A 175 -0.92 13.70 -1.75
C THR A 175 -1.75 12.90 -0.75
N ILE A 176 -1.09 12.12 0.13
CA ILE A 176 -1.78 11.31 1.13
C ILE A 176 -2.59 12.18 2.10
N LEU A 177 -2.00 13.26 2.63
CA LEU A 177 -2.67 14.14 3.57
C LEU A 177 -3.90 14.82 2.95
N LEU A 178 -3.74 15.50 1.81
CA LEU A 178 -4.82 16.26 1.18
C LEU A 178 -5.94 15.35 0.69
N MET A 179 -5.62 14.18 0.12
CA MET A 179 -6.63 13.21 -0.28
C MET A 179 -7.35 12.59 0.92
N SER A 180 -6.65 12.35 2.03
CA SER A 180 -7.28 11.86 3.27
C SER A 180 -8.28 12.88 3.83
N ILE A 181 -7.96 14.17 3.76
CA ILE A 181 -8.87 15.26 4.16
C ILE A 181 -10.06 15.34 3.19
N ALA A 182 -9.82 15.31 1.88
CA ALA A 182 -10.87 15.41 0.87
C ALA A 182 -11.84 14.21 0.89
N ALA A 183 -11.34 13.03 1.25
CA ALA A 183 -12.14 11.80 1.35
C ALA A 183 -13.10 11.77 2.55
N ARG A 184 -13.01 12.71 3.50
CA ARG A 184 -13.85 12.73 4.72
C ARG A 184 -15.36 12.82 4.46
N GLY A 185 -15.75 13.60 3.46
CA GLY A 185 -17.15 13.97 3.26
C GLY A 185 -17.90 13.11 2.25
N ASP A 186 -17.26 12.07 1.67
CA ASP A 186 -17.76 11.31 0.52
C ASP A 186 -18.26 12.19 -0.65
N ARG A 187 -17.80 13.44 -0.73
CA ARG A 187 -18.13 14.38 -1.81
C ARG A 187 -17.13 14.20 -2.94
N LEU A 188 -17.65 14.15 -4.16
CA LEU A 188 -16.84 13.99 -5.37
C LEU A 188 -15.94 15.20 -5.62
N MET A 189 -16.51 16.42 -5.51
CA MET A 189 -15.81 17.64 -5.93
C MET A 189 -14.54 17.94 -5.13
N PRO A 190 -14.51 17.88 -3.78
CA PRO A 190 -13.26 18.10 -3.04
C PRO A 190 -12.15 17.12 -3.43
N GLN A 191 -12.50 15.86 -3.68
CA GLN A 191 -11.54 14.83 -4.10
C GLN A 191 -10.97 15.13 -5.50
N LEU A 192 -11.82 15.52 -6.46
CA LEU A 192 -11.38 15.87 -7.81
C LEU A 192 -10.55 17.15 -7.83
N VAL A 193 -10.94 18.19 -7.09
CA VAL A 193 -10.18 19.43 -7.00
C VAL A 193 -8.77 19.17 -6.49
N ILE A 194 -8.64 18.40 -5.41
CA ILE A 194 -7.31 18.03 -4.87
C ILE A 194 -6.50 17.23 -5.89
N VAL A 195 -7.11 16.26 -6.59
CA VAL A 195 -6.40 15.52 -7.65
C VAL A 195 -5.93 16.44 -8.76
N VAL A 196 -6.78 17.33 -9.29
CA VAL A 196 -6.42 18.23 -10.39
C VAL A 196 -5.28 19.16 -9.98
N VAL A 197 -5.35 19.74 -8.78
CA VAL A 197 -4.28 20.60 -8.24
C VAL A 197 -2.97 19.81 -8.12
N LEU A 198 -2.99 18.63 -7.49
CA LEU A 198 -1.79 17.81 -7.32
C LEU A 198 -1.21 17.30 -8.64
N ALA A 199 -2.08 16.93 -9.60
CA ALA A 199 -1.68 16.50 -10.92
C ALA A 199 -1.02 17.66 -11.70
N ALA A 200 -1.61 18.86 -11.66
CA ALA A 200 -1.05 20.05 -12.28
C ALA A 200 0.34 20.40 -11.72
N VAL A 201 0.49 20.43 -10.39
CA VAL A 201 1.80 20.65 -9.75
C VAL A 201 2.78 19.53 -10.13
N GLY A 202 2.31 18.29 -10.21
CA GLY A 202 3.13 17.15 -10.64
C GLY A 202 3.65 17.26 -12.08
N VAL A 203 2.83 17.74 -13.02
CA VAL A 203 3.26 18.00 -14.41
C VAL A 203 4.34 19.07 -14.46
N LEU A 204 4.14 20.17 -13.72
CA LEU A 204 5.08 21.30 -13.68
C LEU A 204 6.43 20.95 -13.03
N ASN A 205 6.52 19.84 -12.31
CA ASN A 205 7.72 19.41 -11.58
C ASN A 205 8.23 18.02 -12.00
N ASP A 206 7.94 17.59 -13.24
CA ASP A 206 8.41 16.32 -13.81
C ASP A 206 8.07 15.06 -12.97
N ALA A 207 6.99 15.08 -12.18
CA ALA A 207 6.52 13.97 -11.35
C ALA A 207 5.53 13.05 -12.10
N ARG A 208 5.91 12.63 -13.31
CA ARG A 208 5.02 12.01 -14.32
C ARG A 208 4.26 10.78 -13.81
N SER A 209 4.95 9.85 -13.15
CA SER A 209 4.33 8.61 -12.65
C SER A 209 3.28 8.89 -11.58
N ASN A 210 3.55 9.81 -10.65
CA ASN A 210 2.60 10.18 -9.62
C ASN A 210 1.39 10.93 -10.21
N THR A 211 1.61 11.81 -11.18
CA THR A 211 0.53 12.47 -11.94
C THR A 211 -0.37 11.44 -12.63
N ALA A 212 0.21 10.44 -13.31
CA ALA A 212 -0.57 9.40 -13.98
C ALA A 212 -1.42 8.59 -12.99
N MET A 213 -0.85 8.23 -11.82
CA MET A 213 -1.59 7.55 -10.74
C MET A 213 -2.76 8.39 -10.22
N LEU A 214 -2.57 9.70 -10.06
CA LEU A 214 -3.60 10.65 -9.64
C LEU A 214 -4.74 10.74 -10.66
N LEU A 215 -4.41 10.89 -11.95
CA LEU A 215 -5.39 10.95 -13.04
C LEU A 215 -6.20 9.64 -13.15
N LEU A 216 -5.53 8.49 -13.02
CA LEU A 216 -6.21 7.19 -12.96
C LEU A 216 -7.19 7.13 -11.77
N ALA A 217 -6.77 7.60 -10.60
CA ALA A 217 -7.63 7.65 -9.42
C ALA A 217 -8.87 8.54 -9.63
N ALA A 218 -8.72 9.71 -10.25
CA ALA A 218 -9.86 10.57 -10.61
C ALA A 218 -10.82 9.89 -11.60
N VAL A 219 -10.29 9.23 -12.63
CA VAL A 219 -11.12 8.56 -13.64
C VAL A 219 -11.94 7.44 -13.02
N VAL A 220 -11.32 6.59 -12.21
CA VAL A 220 -12.03 5.50 -11.50
C VAL A 220 -13.13 6.07 -10.60
N LEU A 221 -12.86 7.18 -9.90
CA LEU A 221 -13.83 7.84 -9.03
C LEU A 221 -15.02 8.42 -9.81
N ILE A 222 -14.76 9.12 -10.92
CA ILE A 222 -15.81 9.66 -11.80
C ILE A 222 -16.66 8.52 -12.37
N TRP A 223 -15.99 7.49 -12.88
CA TRP A 223 -16.63 6.32 -13.48
C TRP A 223 -17.53 5.59 -12.48
N GLN A 224 -17.06 5.39 -11.24
CA GLN A 224 -17.84 4.80 -10.16
C GLN A 224 -19.11 5.63 -9.88
N ARG A 225 -19.02 6.96 -9.88
CA ARG A 225 -20.16 7.85 -9.61
C ARG A 225 -21.20 7.83 -10.72
N ILE A 226 -20.76 7.82 -11.98
CA ILE A 226 -21.65 7.64 -13.13
C ILE A 226 -22.34 6.27 -13.07
N GLY A 227 -21.58 5.22 -12.76
CA GLY A 227 -22.08 3.85 -12.65
C GLY A 227 -23.08 3.64 -11.50
N ARG A 228 -22.99 4.39 -10.39
CA ARG A 228 -23.98 4.34 -9.30
C ARG A 228 -25.34 4.94 -9.70
N ALA A 229 -25.37 5.88 -10.65
CA ALA A 229 -26.61 6.49 -11.14
C ALA A 229 -27.40 5.57 -12.10
N SER A 230 -26.72 4.58 -12.72
CA SER A 230 -27.33 3.62 -13.65
C SER A 230 -27.52 2.27 -12.95
N GLY A 231 -28.72 2.01 -12.42
CA GLY A 231 -29.04 0.89 -11.53
C GLY A 231 -28.97 -0.55 -12.07
N SER A 232 -28.06 -0.91 -12.99
CA SER A 232 -27.95 -2.31 -13.48
C SER A 232 -26.64 -3.01 -13.08
N GLY A 233 -26.75 -4.05 -12.25
CA GLY A 233 -25.63 -4.86 -11.76
C GLY A 233 -24.84 -5.59 -12.86
N ARG A 234 -25.39 -5.70 -14.08
CA ARG A 234 -24.81 -6.43 -15.22
C ARG A 234 -23.73 -5.64 -15.98
N ARG A 235 -23.63 -4.32 -15.78
CA ARG A 235 -22.57 -3.47 -16.37
C ARG A 235 -21.30 -3.33 -15.51
N ARG A 236 -21.27 -3.90 -14.29
CA ARG A 236 -20.13 -3.78 -13.36
C ARG A 236 -18.87 -4.55 -13.75
N ALA A 237 -18.97 -5.62 -14.56
CA ALA A 237 -17.81 -6.37 -15.06
C ALA A 237 -17.11 -5.66 -16.25
N GLY A 238 -17.88 -4.96 -17.10
CA GLY A 238 -17.33 -4.12 -18.17
C GLY A 238 -16.52 -2.92 -17.66
N ASN A 239 -16.68 -2.55 -16.39
CA ASN A 239 -15.99 -1.43 -15.75
C ASN A 239 -14.53 -1.72 -15.40
N VAL A 240 -14.17 -2.97 -15.09
CA VAL A 240 -12.76 -3.33 -14.82
C VAL A 240 -11.97 -3.33 -16.12
N VAL A 241 -12.54 -3.90 -17.17
CA VAL A 241 -11.98 -3.85 -18.53
C VAL A 241 -11.89 -2.41 -19.04
N GLY A 242 -12.92 -1.59 -18.80
CA GLY A 242 -12.90 -0.16 -19.16
C GLY A 242 -11.81 0.64 -18.44
N VAL A 243 -11.56 0.38 -17.14
CA VAL A 243 -10.47 1.03 -16.39
C VAL A 243 -9.10 0.58 -16.86
N VAL A 244 -8.93 -0.71 -17.15
CA VAL A 244 -7.67 -1.25 -17.70
C VAL A 244 -7.41 -0.70 -19.10
N LEU A 245 -8.40 -0.74 -20.00
CA LEU A 245 -8.30 -0.19 -21.35
C LEU A 245 -8.08 1.31 -21.35
N PHE A 246 -8.70 2.05 -20.42
CA PHE A 246 -8.46 3.48 -20.28
C PHE A 246 -7.06 3.77 -19.72
N GLY A 247 -6.57 2.99 -18.75
CA GLY A 247 -5.19 3.09 -18.25
C GLY A 247 -4.16 2.83 -19.35
N ILE A 248 -4.41 1.83 -20.20
CA ILE A 248 -3.64 1.54 -21.41
C ILE A 248 -3.72 2.72 -22.40
N ALA A 249 -4.91 3.26 -22.63
CA ALA A 249 -5.10 4.41 -23.52
C ALA A 249 -4.37 5.67 -23.00
N VAL A 250 -4.42 5.96 -21.71
CA VAL A 250 -3.67 7.07 -21.09
C VAL A 250 -2.16 6.86 -21.20
N PHE A 251 -1.67 5.63 -21.02
CA PHE A 251 -0.26 5.30 -21.23
C PHE A 251 0.16 5.59 -22.68
N PHE A 252 -0.60 5.13 -23.67
CA PHE A 252 -0.30 5.38 -25.08
C PHE A 252 -0.45 6.85 -25.48
N VAL A 253 -1.46 7.57 -24.96
CA VAL A 253 -1.64 9.00 -25.22
C VAL A 253 -0.51 9.82 -24.60
N ALA A 254 -0.09 9.50 -23.36
CA ALA A 254 1.04 10.16 -22.72
C ALA A 254 2.36 9.86 -23.46
N GLN A 255 2.55 8.62 -23.91
CA GLN A 255 3.71 8.24 -24.72
C GLN A 255 3.72 8.97 -26.07
N ALA A 256 2.58 9.06 -26.77
CA ALA A 256 2.44 9.79 -28.02
C ALA A 256 2.74 11.29 -27.82
N ALA A 257 2.17 11.91 -26.80
CA ALA A 257 2.43 13.32 -26.48
C ALA A 257 3.91 13.58 -26.14
N ILE A 258 4.60 12.62 -25.48
CA ILE A 258 6.04 12.70 -25.26
C ILE A 258 6.82 12.64 -26.58
N LEU A 259 6.46 11.71 -27.48
CA LEU A 259 7.13 11.53 -28.77
C LEU A 259 6.84 12.68 -29.76
N GLU A 260 5.71 13.36 -29.62
CA GLU A 260 5.37 14.57 -30.36
C GLU A 260 6.06 15.84 -29.81
N GLY A 261 6.78 15.74 -28.68
CA GLY A 261 7.56 16.86 -28.14
C GLY A 261 6.77 17.79 -27.21
N PHE A 262 5.52 17.46 -26.84
CA PHE A 262 4.72 18.25 -25.89
C PHE A 262 5.37 18.41 -24.51
N PHE A 263 6.27 17.50 -24.15
CA PHE A 263 7.04 17.52 -22.90
C PHE A 263 8.49 17.99 -23.09
N GLY A 264 8.77 18.67 -24.22
CA GLY A 264 10.08 19.19 -24.60
C GLY A 264 10.93 18.20 -25.39
N GLU A 265 11.77 18.73 -26.29
CA GLU A 265 12.62 17.93 -27.20
C GLU A 265 13.59 17.02 -26.45
N ALA A 266 14.21 17.48 -25.35
CA ALA A 266 15.10 16.65 -24.54
C ALA A 266 14.41 15.40 -23.97
N THR A 267 13.10 15.47 -23.72
CA THR A 267 12.30 14.34 -23.24
C THR A 267 11.99 13.37 -24.39
N LYS A 268 11.61 13.91 -25.55
CA LYS A 268 11.35 13.16 -26.76
C LYS A 268 12.60 12.38 -27.20
N ASP A 269 13.75 13.04 -27.25
CA ASP A 269 15.01 12.44 -27.66
C ASP A 269 15.43 11.28 -26.75
N ARG A 270 15.29 11.42 -25.42
CA ARG A 270 15.54 10.31 -24.49
C ARG A 270 14.58 9.15 -24.67
N THR A 271 13.29 9.44 -24.83
CA THR A 271 12.24 8.42 -25.01
C THR A 271 12.47 7.65 -26.31
N GLN A 272 12.81 8.36 -27.38
CA GLN A 272 13.09 7.79 -28.69
C GLN A 272 14.38 6.98 -28.69
N ALA A 273 15.44 7.46 -28.02
CA ALA A 273 16.68 6.71 -27.81
C ALA A 273 16.47 5.43 -26.98
N GLN A 274 15.61 5.48 -25.95
CA GLN A 274 15.25 4.30 -25.16
C GLN A 274 14.50 3.27 -25.99
N ILE A 275 13.52 3.69 -26.80
CA ILE A 275 12.76 2.78 -27.68
C ILE A 275 13.66 2.20 -28.77
N SER A 276 14.53 3.01 -29.40
CA SER A 276 15.41 2.55 -30.47
C SER A 276 16.46 1.54 -30.00
N THR A 277 16.90 1.65 -28.74
CA THR A 277 17.97 0.80 -28.19
C THR A 277 17.44 -0.51 -27.62
N SER A 278 16.25 -0.51 -27.03
CA SER A 278 15.70 -1.65 -26.27
C SER A 278 14.45 -2.29 -26.88
N GLY A 279 13.92 -1.73 -27.97
CA GLY A 279 12.67 -2.18 -28.61
C GLY A 279 11.39 -1.84 -27.85
N SER A 280 11.45 -1.46 -26.56
CA SER A 280 10.28 -1.11 -25.75
C SER A 280 10.63 -0.14 -24.63
N LEU A 281 9.81 0.90 -24.44
CA LEU A 281 9.96 1.87 -23.36
C LEU A 281 9.99 1.24 -21.96
N LEU A 282 9.28 0.12 -21.78
CA LEU A 282 9.23 -0.60 -20.50
C LEU A 282 10.49 -1.43 -20.26
N LEU A 283 11.08 -2.02 -21.31
CA LEU A 283 12.29 -2.85 -21.19
C LEU A 283 13.55 -1.97 -21.12
N GLY A 284 13.70 -0.97 -21.99
CA GLY A 284 14.85 -0.06 -21.95
C GLY A 284 14.82 1.01 -20.87
N GLY A 285 13.64 1.27 -20.31
CA GLY A 285 13.50 2.18 -19.18
C GLY A 285 13.83 1.56 -17.82
N ARG A 286 13.93 0.22 -17.73
CA ARG A 286 13.97 -0.52 -16.46
C ARG A 286 14.94 -1.71 -16.46
N PRO A 287 16.25 -1.43 -16.51
CA PRO A 287 17.29 -2.46 -16.50
C PRO A 287 17.24 -3.38 -15.28
N GLU A 288 16.64 -2.93 -14.18
CA GLU A 288 16.61 -3.64 -12.91
C GLU A 288 15.75 -4.91 -12.97
N ILE A 289 14.81 -5.02 -13.92
CA ILE A 289 14.02 -6.24 -14.14
C ILE A 289 14.93 -7.36 -14.66
N ALA A 290 15.81 -7.06 -15.61
CA ALA A 290 16.76 -8.03 -16.16
C ALA A 290 17.79 -8.45 -15.11
N ALA A 291 18.24 -7.52 -14.25
CA ALA A 291 19.08 -7.86 -13.11
C ALA A 291 18.34 -8.72 -12.07
N SER A 292 17.09 -8.37 -11.72
CA SER A 292 16.26 -9.17 -10.81
C SER A 292 16.16 -10.60 -11.30
N GLU A 293 15.82 -10.78 -12.59
CA GLU A 293 15.69 -12.08 -13.21
C GLU A 293 16.99 -12.88 -13.14
N ALA A 294 18.12 -12.27 -13.49
CA ALA A 294 19.43 -12.92 -13.44
C ALA A 294 19.76 -13.42 -12.03
N LEU A 295 19.58 -12.55 -11.02
CA LEU A 295 19.88 -12.87 -9.63
C LEU A 295 18.93 -13.93 -9.06
N ILE A 296 17.64 -13.89 -9.40
CA ILE A 296 16.67 -14.91 -8.99
C ILE A 296 16.99 -16.26 -9.66
N ARG A 297 17.41 -16.25 -10.93
CA ARG A 297 17.83 -17.49 -11.61
C ARG A 297 19.07 -18.11 -10.97
N LEU A 298 20.03 -17.29 -10.55
CA LEU A 298 21.22 -17.77 -9.81
C LEU A 298 20.86 -18.23 -8.39
N ASN A 299 19.96 -17.51 -7.72
CA ASN A 299 19.63 -17.70 -6.32
C ASN A 299 18.11 -17.88 -6.12
N PRO A 300 17.51 -18.99 -6.60
CA PRO A 300 16.05 -19.17 -6.62
C PRO A 300 15.42 -19.26 -5.21
N TRP A 301 16.22 -19.63 -4.20
CA TRP A 301 15.79 -19.69 -2.81
C TRP A 301 15.90 -18.35 -2.07
N GLY A 302 16.47 -17.33 -2.71
CA GLY A 302 16.88 -16.08 -2.09
C GLY A 302 18.35 -16.11 -1.64
N MET A 303 18.91 -14.93 -1.40
CA MET A 303 20.30 -14.73 -0.96
C MET A 303 20.39 -14.43 0.54
N GLY A 304 19.36 -13.79 1.11
CA GLY A 304 19.34 -13.44 2.52
C GLY A 304 19.47 -11.95 2.78
N SER A 305 18.99 -11.52 3.95
CA SER A 305 18.85 -10.11 4.29
C SER A 305 20.19 -9.41 4.51
N GLY A 306 21.25 -10.10 4.92
CA GLY A 306 22.58 -9.52 5.12
C GLY A 306 23.54 -9.60 3.94
N ILE A 307 23.17 -10.27 2.84
CA ILE A 307 24.11 -10.52 1.74
C ILE A 307 24.29 -9.30 0.85
N VAL A 308 25.54 -9.07 0.47
CA VAL A 308 25.98 -8.16 -0.59
C VAL A 308 26.29 -8.97 -1.84
N ALA A 309 25.99 -8.42 -3.03
CA ALA A 309 26.26 -9.09 -4.29
C ALA A 309 27.76 -9.43 -4.44
N SER A 310 28.05 -10.67 -4.81
CA SER A 310 29.40 -11.10 -5.21
C SER A 310 29.77 -10.57 -6.60
N PRO A 311 31.05 -10.60 -7.00
CA PRO A 311 31.43 -10.27 -8.36
C PRO A 311 30.68 -11.08 -9.43
N THR A 312 30.41 -12.36 -9.15
CA THR A 312 29.62 -13.24 -10.02
C THR A 312 28.17 -12.79 -10.16
N ASP A 313 27.53 -12.36 -9.07
CA ASP A 313 26.17 -11.80 -9.09
C ASP A 313 26.11 -10.51 -9.91
N VAL A 314 27.07 -9.61 -9.67
CA VAL A 314 27.16 -8.33 -10.38
C VAL A 314 27.37 -8.57 -11.88
N THR A 315 28.30 -9.45 -12.25
CA THR A 315 28.55 -9.77 -13.67
C THR A 315 27.32 -10.37 -14.33
N ALA A 316 26.60 -11.28 -13.68
CA ALA A 316 25.39 -11.86 -14.23
C ALA A 316 24.28 -10.82 -14.43
N ALA A 317 24.05 -9.97 -13.42
CA ALA A 317 23.08 -8.89 -13.49
C ALA A 317 23.41 -7.89 -14.62
N LYS A 318 24.67 -7.45 -14.70
CA LYS A 318 25.14 -6.53 -15.75
C LYS A 318 25.05 -7.16 -17.15
N SER A 319 25.36 -8.45 -17.28
CA SER A 319 25.25 -9.16 -18.55
C SER A 319 23.81 -9.22 -19.04
N SER A 320 22.85 -9.49 -18.14
CA SER A 320 21.42 -9.49 -18.50
C SER A 320 20.89 -8.08 -18.83
N MET A 321 21.40 -7.04 -18.16
CA MET A 321 21.09 -5.64 -18.52
C MET A 321 21.64 -5.28 -19.91
N ALA A 322 22.88 -5.66 -20.21
CA ALA A 322 23.49 -5.44 -21.51
C ALA A 322 22.73 -6.17 -22.63
N ALA A 323 22.22 -7.38 -22.35
CA ALA A 323 21.44 -8.17 -23.30
C ALA A 323 20.13 -7.50 -23.75
N ILE A 324 19.58 -6.57 -22.95
CA ILE A 324 18.40 -5.78 -23.32
C ILE A 324 18.76 -4.37 -23.85
N GLY A 325 20.03 -4.13 -24.16
CA GLY A 325 20.51 -2.87 -24.74
C GLY A 325 20.75 -1.74 -23.73
N TYR A 326 20.80 -2.03 -22.43
CA TYR A 326 21.17 -1.05 -21.41
C TYR A 326 22.68 -1.05 -21.16
N ASP A 327 23.29 0.13 -20.95
CA ASP A 327 24.70 0.22 -20.52
C ASP A 327 24.81 0.05 -18.99
N PRO A 328 25.31 -1.11 -18.50
CA PRO A 328 25.37 -1.39 -17.07
C PRO A 328 26.58 -0.76 -16.37
N HIS A 329 27.48 -0.08 -17.10
CA HIS A 329 28.71 0.51 -16.56
C HIS A 329 28.51 1.96 -16.16
N ASN A 330 27.67 2.19 -15.15
CA ASN A 330 27.34 3.52 -14.68
C ASN A 330 27.24 3.59 -13.14
N ASN A 331 27.31 4.81 -12.61
CA ASN A 331 27.27 5.05 -11.16
C ASN A 331 25.99 4.54 -10.48
N TYR A 332 24.87 4.47 -11.20
CA TYR A 332 23.61 3.98 -10.64
C TYR A 332 23.67 2.47 -10.38
N VAL A 333 24.11 1.68 -11.35
CA VAL A 333 24.27 0.22 -11.16
C VAL A 333 25.35 -0.08 -10.11
N ASP A 334 26.50 0.59 -10.21
CA ASP A 334 27.65 0.27 -9.36
C ASP A 334 27.48 0.69 -7.90
N ARG A 335 26.90 1.87 -7.64
CA ARG A 335 26.79 2.40 -6.27
C ARG A 335 25.43 2.14 -5.64
N PHE A 336 24.35 2.28 -6.41
CA PHE A 336 23.00 2.16 -5.86
C PHE A 336 22.55 0.70 -5.81
N MET A 337 22.58 -0.01 -6.94
CA MET A 337 22.05 -1.38 -6.98
C MET A 337 22.93 -2.41 -6.24
N PHE A 338 24.25 -2.23 -6.29
CA PHE A 338 25.23 -3.22 -5.80
C PHE A 338 26.25 -2.68 -4.79
N GLY A 339 26.23 -1.38 -4.44
CA GLY A 339 27.30 -0.77 -3.65
C GLY A 339 27.30 -1.09 -2.15
N GLY A 340 26.14 -1.44 -1.57
CA GLY A 340 26.00 -1.79 -0.14
C GLY A 340 25.02 -2.93 0.14
N GLY A 341 24.52 -3.57 -0.92
CA GLY A 341 23.41 -4.50 -0.87
C GLY A 341 22.93 -4.87 -2.26
N ILE A 342 21.74 -5.47 -2.35
CA ILE A 342 21.10 -5.86 -3.60
C ILE A 342 19.75 -5.17 -3.63
N GLU A 343 19.61 -4.18 -4.50
CA GLU A 343 18.38 -3.43 -4.69
C GLU A 343 17.97 -3.46 -6.15
N VAL A 344 16.91 -4.22 -6.44
CA VAL A 344 16.49 -4.49 -7.82
C VAL A 344 15.24 -3.71 -8.23
N HIS A 345 14.91 -2.66 -7.47
CA HIS A 345 13.83 -1.71 -7.76
C HIS A 345 12.46 -2.34 -7.99
N SER A 346 12.20 -3.44 -7.29
CA SER A 346 10.93 -4.16 -7.29
C SER A 346 10.72 -4.71 -5.90
N MET A 347 9.65 -4.37 -5.21
CA MET A 347 9.42 -4.90 -3.86
C MET A 347 9.30 -6.43 -3.90
N VAL A 348 8.74 -7.00 -4.97
CA VAL A 348 8.73 -8.47 -5.18
C VAL A 348 10.14 -9.02 -5.34
N GLY A 349 10.96 -8.40 -6.20
CA GLY A 349 12.34 -8.81 -6.40
C GLY A 349 13.17 -8.70 -5.13
N ASP A 350 13.11 -7.56 -4.44
CA ASP A 350 13.80 -7.31 -3.18
C ASP A 350 13.37 -8.32 -2.10
N PHE A 351 12.07 -8.56 -1.90
CA PHE A 351 11.60 -9.51 -0.89
C PHE A 351 11.98 -10.95 -1.21
N TRP A 352 11.98 -11.35 -2.49
CA TRP A 352 12.44 -12.67 -2.88
C TRP A 352 13.94 -12.81 -2.62
N LEU A 353 14.74 -11.86 -3.07
CA LEU A 353 16.20 -11.91 -2.92
C LEU A 353 16.62 -11.82 -1.44
N TRP A 354 15.96 -11.02 -0.62
CA TRP A 354 16.30 -10.85 0.80
C TRP A 354 15.73 -11.93 1.72
N PHE A 355 14.55 -12.45 1.43
CA PHE A 355 13.82 -13.33 2.36
C PHE A 355 13.37 -14.66 1.73
N GLY A 356 13.68 -14.90 0.47
CA GLY A 356 13.31 -16.10 -0.26
C GLY A 356 11.81 -16.23 -0.52
N LEU A 357 11.36 -17.48 -0.63
CA LEU A 357 9.96 -17.80 -0.90
C LEU A 357 8.97 -17.24 0.15
N PRO A 358 9.27 -17.20 1.46
CA PRO A 358 8.40 -16.52 2.43
C PRO A 358 8.20 -15.03 2.13
N GLY A 359 9.24 -14.33 1.70
CA GLY A 359 9.16 -12.92 1.28
C GLY A 359 8.27 -12.75 0.05
N LEU A 360 8.49 -13.57 -0.98
CA LEU A 360 7.65 -13.60 -2.18
C LEU A 360 6.18 -13.85 -1.84
N ALA A 361 5.91 -14.82 -0.97
CA ALA A 361 4.57 -15.14 -0.51
C ALA A 361 3.94 -13.98 0.28
N ALA A 362 4.72 -13.24 1.08
CA ALA A 362 4.23 -12.04 1.77
C ALA A 362 3.77 -10.97 0.75
N CYS A 363 4.55 -10.72 -0.31
CA CYS A 363 4.16 -9.82 -1.39
C CYS A 363 2.88 -10.29 -2.11
N ALA A 364 2.73 -11.60 -2.33
CA ALA A 364 1.51 -12.16 -2.90
C ALA A 364 0.29 -11.91 -2.01
N ILE A 365 0.41 -12.10 -0.69
CA ILE A 365 -0.68 -11.78 0.25
C ILE A 365 -0.99 -10.28 0.28
N VAL A 366 0.02 -9.40 0.22
CA VAL A 366 -0.18 -7.95 0.09
C VAL A 366 -1.00 -7.63 -1.17
N ALA A 367 -0.67 -8.23 -2.31
CA ALA A 367 -1.41 -8.05 -3.55
C ALA A 367 -2.86 -8.57 -3.45
N VAL A 368 -3.07 -9.72 -2.80
CA VAL A 368 -4.41 -10.29 -2.56
C VAL A 368 -5.25 -9.37 -1.68
N ILE A 369 -4.71 -8.85 -0.57
CA ILE A 369 -5.42 -7.91 0.31
C ILE A 369 -5.83 -6.66 -0.48
N ALA A 370 -4.91 -6.09 -1.25
CA ALA A 370 -5.16 -4.90 -2.04
C ALA A 370 -6.22 -5.13 -3.15
N GLY A 371 -6.09 -6.24 -3.88
CA GLY A 371 -6.99 -6.60 -4.97
C GLY A 371 -8.41 -6.87 -4.49
N MET A 372 -8.57 -7.72 -3.46
CA MET A 372 -9.88 -8.01 -2.87
C MET A 372 -10.52 -6.75 -2.27
N GLY A 373 -9.69 -5.89 -1.65
CA GLY A 373 -10.12 -4.63 -1.07
C GLY A 373 -10.67 -3.66 -2.12
N LEU A 374 -9.88 -3.41 -3.16
CA LEU A 374 -10.26 -2.54 -4.25
C LEU A 374 -11.48 -3.08 -5.02
N GLU A 375 -11.49 -4.37 -5.35
CA GLU A 375 -12.61 -5.02 -6.05
C GLU A 375 -13.92 -4.82 -5.28
N ARG A 376 -13.90 -5.06 -3.96
CA ARG A 376 -15.10 -4.90 -3.14
C ARG A 376 -15.51 -3.44 -3.03
N ALA A 377 -14.58 -2.52 -2.83
CA ALA A 377 -14.88 -1.08 -2.83
C ALA A 377 -15.49 -0.62 -4.16
N LEU A 378 -15.01 -1.16 -5.29
CA LEU A 378 -15.58 -0.90 -6.61
C LEU A 378 -17.00 -1.45 -6.75
N ARG A 379 -17.24 -2.69 -6.29
CA ARG A 379 -18.56 -3.34 -6.29
C ARG A 379 -19.57 -2.60 -5.40
N GLU A 380 -19.16 -2.12 -4.24
CA GLU A 380 -20.01 -1.37 -3.31
C GLU A 380 -20.14 0.12 -3.69
N GLY A 381 -19.38 0.57 -4.68
CA GLY A 381 -19.31 1.96 -5.10
C GLY A 381 -18.64 2.88 -4.07
N ALA A 382 -17.93 2.33 -3.09
CA ALA A 382 -17.38 3.01 -1.92
C ALA A 382 -15.90 3.37 -2.07
N CYS A 383 -15.39 3.47 -3.31
CA CYS A 383 -14.00 3.87 -3.52
C CYS A 383 -13.85 5.36 -3.20
N THR A 384 -12.90 5.66 -2.33
CA THR A 384 -12.36 7.01 -2.21
C THR A 384 -11.20 7.16 -3.19
N VAL A 385 -10.91 8.41 -3.55
CA VAL A 385 -9.77 8.74 -4.40
C VAL A 385 -8.45 8.25 -3.77
N LEU A 386 -8.34 8.35 -2.43
CA LEU A 386 -7.21 7.85 -1.66
C LEU A 386 -7.03 6.34 -1.82
N ALA A 387 -8.12 5.57 -1.72
CA ALA A 387 -8.06 4.12 -1.86
C ALA A 387 -7.58 3.69 -3.25
N VAL A 388 -8.07 4.33 -4.32
CA VAL A 388 -7.64 4.01 -5.69
C VAL A 388 -6.18 4.42 -5.92
N TYR A 389 -5.78 5.59 -5.42
CA TYR A 389 -4.39 6.04 -5.50
C TYR A 389 -3.45 5.08 -4.77
N LEU A 390 -3.75 4.72 -3.51
CA LEU A 390 -2.94 3.79 -2.73
C LEU A 390 -2.89 2.39 -3.35
N ALA A 391 -3.99 1.89 -3.94
CA ALA A 391 -3.99 0.62 -4.65
C ALA A 391 -3.10 0.66 -5.89
N THR A 392 -3.22 1.72 -6.71
CA THR A 392 -2.39 1.90 -7.90
C THR A 392 -0.92 2.04 -7.52
N ARG A 393 -0.63 2.84 -6.50
CA ARG A 393 0.71 3.05 -5.97
C ARG A 393 1.31 1.75 -5.44
N LEU A 394 0.53 0.94 -4.73
CA LEU A 394 0.96 -0.35 -4.21
C LEU A 394 1.27 -1.35 -5.33
N MET A 395 0.43 -1.42 -6.38
CA MET A 395 0.70 -2.28 -7.54
C MET A 395 1.98 -1.86 -8.26
N TRP A 396 2.20 -0.55 -8.39
CA TRP A 396 3.47 -0.02 -8.87
C TRP A 396 4.60 -0.45 -7.93
N ASP A 397 4.50 -0.16 -6.64
CA ASP A 397 5.59 -0.45 -5.70
C ASP A 397 5.98 -1.95 -5.67
N LEU A 398 5.00 -2.86 -5.78
CA LEU A 398 5.22 -4.30 -5.92
C LEU A 398 6.13 -4.65 -7.10
N ALA A 399 5.86 -4.08 -8.27
CA ALA A 399 6.59 -4.41 -9.49
C ALA A 399 7.87 -3.58 -9.66
N PHE A 400 7.89 -2.37 -9.12
CA PHE A 400 8.63 -1.26 -9.73
C PHE A 400 9.23 -0.25 -8.75
N SER A 401 9.12 -0.44 -7.44
CA SER A 401 9.81 0.42 -6.47
C SER A 401 10.70 -0.42 -5.55
N PRO A 402 11.83 0.14 -5.07
CA PRO A 402 12.58 -0.47 -3.98
C PRO A 402 11.67 -0.67 -2.75
N ALA A 403 11.83 -1.80 -2.07
CA ALA A 403 11.04 -2.15 -0.89
C ALA A 403 11.10 -1.06 0.20
N VAL A 404 12.27 -0.48 0.45
CA VAL A 404 12.47 0.61 1.43
C VAL A 404 11.58 1.81 1.10
N SER A 405 11.45 2.15 -0.18
CA SER A 405 10.59 3.24 -0.63
C SER A 405 9.11 2.88 -0.56
N ALA A 406 8.74 1.64 -0.88
CA ALA A 406 7.36 1.14 -0.82
C ALA A 406 6.79 1.18 0.60
N MET A 407 7.62 0.92 1.62
CA MET A 407 7.20 0.94 3.03
C MET A 407 6.64 2.29 3.49
N LYS A 408 6.94 3.37 2.77
CA LYS A 408 6.43 4.73 3.08
C LYS A 408 4.90 4.81 2.96
N THR A 409 4.28 4.01 2.09
CA THR A 409 2.83 4.06 1.83
C THR A 409 2.12 2.74 2.11
N LEU A 410 2.86 1.63 2.11
CA LEU A 410 2.33 0.28 2.26
C LEU A 410 1.49 0.06 3.54
N PRO A 411 1.91 0.50 4.75
CA PRO A 411 1.11 0.30 5.96
C PRO A 411 -0.28 0.93 5.84
N LEU A 412 -0.35 2.17 5.34
CA LEU A 412 -1.62 2.86 5.15
C LEU A 412 -2.45 2.20 4.04
N ALA A 413 -1.82 1.84 2.90
CA ALA A 413 -2.49 1.17 1.80
C ALA A 413 -3.19 -0.12 2.26
N LEU A 414 -2.50 -0.96 3.03
CA LEU A 414 -3.07 -2.19 3.58
C LEU A 414 -4.28 -1.93 4.47
N ILE A 415 -4.25 -0.89 5.31
CA ILE A 415 -5.35 -0.58 6.22
C ILE A 415 -6.54 0.07 5.52
N VAL A 416 -6.29 0.92 4.52
CA VAL A 416 -7.35 1.52 3.69
C VAL A 416 -8.03 0.46 2.82
N LEU A 417 -7.26 -0.48 2.27
CA LEU A 417 -7.75 -1.56 1.41
C LEU A 417 -8.21 -2.81 2.18
N ALA A 418 -8.07 -2.85 3.50
CA ALA A 418 -8.62 -3.94 4.32
C ALA A 418 -10.15 -3.80 4.49
N VAL A 419 -10.92 -4.64 3.79
CA VAL A 419 -12.37 -4.42 3.61
C VAL A 419 -13.33 -5.10 4.61
N PRO A 420 -12.95 -5.97 5.58
CA PRO A 420 -13.88 -6.17 6.69
C PRO A 420 -13.21 -6.34 8.04
N VAL A 421 -12.46 -5.33 8.46
CA VAL A 421 -12.33 -5.07 9.90
C VAL A 421 -13.46 -4.12 10.33
N SER A 422 -13.98 -3.28 9.43
CA SER A 422 -15.19 -2.46 9.66
C SER A 422 -16.46 -3.26 9.96
N ALA A 423 -16.74 -4.35 9.23
CA ALA A 423 -17.92 -5.18 9.46
C ALA A 423 -17.84 -5.99 10.78
N VAL A 424 -16.65 -6.49 11.12
CA VAL A 424 -16.37 -7.22 12.37
C VAL A 424 -16.30 -6.27 13.58
N ILE A 425 -15.90 -5.01 13.38
CA ILE A 425 -15.91 -3.94 14.40
C ILE A 425 -17.32 -3.41 14.63
N ALA A 426 -18.14 -3.26 13.58
CA ALA A 426 -19.52 -2.82 13.68
C ALA A 426 -20.37 -3.74 14.59
N GLN A 427 -20.10 -5.06 14.54
CA GLN A 427 -20.70 -6.02 15.49
C GLN A 427 -20.36 -5.73 16.96
N ARG A 428 -19.19 -5.14 17.26
CA ARG A 428 -18.78 -4.79 18.63
C ARG A 428 -19.51 -3.55 19.15
N SER A 429 -19.78 -2.56 18.31
CA SER A 429 -20.61 -1.40 18.67
C SER A 429 -22.06 -1.81 18.95
N SER A 430 -22.63 -2.69 18.12
CA SER A 430 -23.99 -3.19 18.30
C SER A 430 -24.11 -4.11 19.53
N ALA A 431 -23.12 -4.96 19.80
CA ALA A 431 -23.11 -5.83 20.98
C ALA A 431 -22.89 -5.06 22.30
N ARG A 432 -22.17 -3.94 22.29
CA ARG A 432 -22.05 -3.05 23.46
C ARG A 432 -23.30 -2.22 23.72
N GLN A 433 -24.03 -1.83 22.67
CA GLN A 433 -25.29 -1.08 22.78
C GLN A 433 -26.49 -1.99 23.08
N GLY A 434 -26.41 -3.28 22.75
CA GLY A 434 -27.46 -4.28 23.00
C GLY A 434 -27.37 -5.04 24.32
N ALA A 435 -26.39 -4.75 25.18
CA ALA A 435 -26.40 -5.26 26.55
C ALA A 435 -27.51 -4.52 27.31
N PRO A 436 -28.58 -5.20 27.78
CA PRO A 436 -29.57 -4.55 28.62
C PRO A 436 -28.85 -4.02 29.86
N GLN A 437 -28.97 -2.73 30.13
CA GLN A 437 -28.83 -2.22 31.49
C GLN A 437 -29.94 -2.89 32.29
N GLY A 438 -29.63 -4.08 32.82
CA GLY A 438 -30.49 -4.85 33.68
C GLY A 438 -30.81 -4.01 34.89
N ALA A 439 -32.03 -3.52 34.91
CA ALA A 439 -32.68 -2.84 36.01
C ALA A 439 -32.51 -3.65 37.30
N ALA A 440 -31.63 -3.21 38.19
CA ALA A 440 -31.83 -3.40 39.61
C ALA A 440 -32.79 -2.30 40.09
N ALA A 441 -34.04 -2.41 39.66
CA ALA A 441 -35.15 -1.65 40.22
C ALA A 441 -35.72 -2.45 41.39
N ALA A 442 -35.88 -1.73 42.48
CA ALA A 442 -36.49 -2.20 43.71
C ALA A 442 -37.96 -2.63 43.54
N ASP A 443 -38.37 -3.45 44.50
CA ASP A 443 -39.70 -3.55 45.10
C ASP A 443 -40.79 -4.35 44.35
N ARG A 444 -41.15 -5.52 44.91
CA ARG A 444 -42.48 -5.71 45.55
C ARG A 444 -42.56 -6.97 46.42
N ARG A 445 -42.97 -6.70 47.66
CA ARG A 445 -43.51 -7.53 48.75
C ARG A 445 -44.26 -8.81 48.35
N GLY A 446 -44.15 -9.85 49.20
CA GLY A 446 -45.24 -10.81 49.41
C GLY A 446 -44.86 -12.24 49.82
N THR A 447 -44.25 -12.44 50.99
CA THR A 447 -44.63 -13.43 52.03
C THR A 447 -43.84 -13.14 53.30
#